data_AF-A0A945DH40-F1
#
_entry.id   AF-A0A945DH40-F1
#
_cell.length_a   1.000
_cell.length_b   1.000
_cell.length_c   1.000
_cell.angle_alpha   90.00
_cell.angle_beta   90.00
_cell.angle_gamma   90.00
#
_symmetry.space_group_name_H-M   'P 1'
#
loop_
_entity.id
_entity.type
_entity.pdbx_description
1 polymer ?
#
loop_
_entity_poly.entity_id
_entity_poly.type
_entity_poly.pdbx_seq_one_letter_code
_entity_poly.pdbx_strand_id
1 'polypeptide(L)'
;MSLPAKLLIAAPMSLLALSLATPADAFFSKSGHKHRAHVLPDNFTLRKKNATLTLHGKAKTEYADSHYPVFLNKNYPDEYNYFKTTLDLSSNFAWGRKKFGYNAVDASLVLRHKSYWGEAGRTNITDENQTKVCDSLMKAHSHESSKPVVWIKEAWLSTTLNAWGDLRTKNKQTIKAGFFPFKIGRGISLGDSYGTAYKFLAIYSKNNDFSPAGILFSGTILKDRLDYDFYYGLLENKSTTVEQTFNHKKANHIGRNDPWSGSGRDNEVFAGQLHYKHDLGKRGNVVANPYIMYNRALDQKIEFDADSKSELGTMGVGFEYSR
;
A
#
# COMPACT_ATOMS: atom_id res chain seq x y z
N MET A 1 -9.10 -32.71 11.11
CA MET A 1 -10.02 -31.61 10.76
C MET A 1 -9.63 -31.10 9.37
N SER A 2 -10.25 -31.60 8.29
CA SER A 2 -9.83 -31.32 6.92
C SER A 2 -10.46 -30.01 6.41
N LEU A 3 -9.61 -29.02 6.08
CA LEU A 3 -10.01 -27.90 5.24
C LEU A 3 -10.41 -28.45 3.86
N PRO A 4 -11.57 -28.08 3.28
CA PRO A 4 -11.92 -28.52 1.94
C PRO A 4 -11.04 -27.77 0.92
N ALA A 5 -9.96 -28.42 0.48
CA ALA A 5 -9.01 -27.98 -0.55
C ALA A 5 -9.61 -27.89 -1.98
N LYS A 6 -10.94 -27.75 -2.13
CA LYS A 6 -11.64 -27.80 -3.42
C LYS A 6 -12.38 -26.50 -3.78
N LEU A 7 -11.89 -25.35 -3.32
CA LEU A 7 -12.44 -24.04 -3.72
C LEU A 7 -11.34 -23.13 -4.28
N LEU A 8 -10.53 -23.65 -5.20
CA LEU A 8 -9.67 -22.85 -6.05
C LEU A 8 -9.97 -23.24 -7.51
N ILE A 9 -10.06 -22.23 -8.37
CA ILE A 9 -10.17 -22.33 -9.84
C ILE A 9 -11.60 -22.62 -10.33
N ALA A 10 -12.40 -21.57 -10.48
CA ALA A 10 -13.28 -21.33 -11.64
C ALA A 10 -14.25 -20.18 -11.31
N ALA A 11 -13.96 -18.97 -11.78
CA ALA A 11 -14.96 -17.96 -12.06
C ALA A 11 -14.49 -17.14 -13.28
N PRO A 12 -15.38 -16.83 -14.24
CA PRO A 12 -15.03 -16.61 -15.63
C PRO A 12 -14.52 -15.19 -15.91
N MET A 13 -13.51 -15.12 -16.77
CA MET A 13 -12.87 -13.92 -17.29
C MET A 13 -13.70 -13.28 -18.41
N SER A 14 -15.02 -13.11 -18.19
CA SER A 14 -15.94 -12.64 -19.22
C SER A 14 -16.99 -11.70 -18.62
N LEU A 15 -16.59 -10.46 -18.31
CA LEU A 15 -17.48 -9.30 -18.31
C LEU A 15 -16.62 -8.03 -18.29
N LEU A 16 -16.14 -7.63 -19.47
CA LEU A 16 -15.43 -6.37 -19.67
C LEU A 16 -16.13 -5.59 -20.79
N ALA A 17 -17.40 -5.27 -20.55
CA ALA A 17 -18.11 -4.23 -21.30
C ALA A 17 -18.16 -2.99 -20.39
N LEU A 18 -17.01 -2.31 -20.27
CA LEU A 18 -16.93 -1.02 -19.59
C LEU A 18 -17.39 0.03 -20.59
N SER A 19 -18.54 0.65 -20.33
CA SER A 19 -18.92 1.91 -21.00
C SER A 19 -17.92 2.98 -20.56
N LEU A 20 -16.91 3.22 -21.40
CA LEU A 20 -16.00 4.35 -21.26
C LEU A 20 -16.75 5.57 -21.77
N ALA A 21 -17.29 6.38 -20.86
CA ALA A 21 -17.69 7.74 -21.20
C ALA A 21 -16.44 8.48 -21.70
N THR A 22 -16.49 8.95 -22.95
CA THR A 22 -15.42 9.72 -23.56
C THR A 22 -15.27 11.07 -22.87
N PRO A 23 -14.04 11.62 -22.73
CA PRO A 23 -13.80 12.92 -22.08
C PRO A 23 -14.50 14.13 -22.71
N ALA A 24 -15.12 13.96 -23.88
CA ALA A 24 -15.81 15.03 -24.61
C ALA A 24 -17.01 15.60 -23.83
N ASP A 25 -17.64 14.83 -22.94
CA ASP A 25 -18.87 15.27 -22.24
C ASP A 25 -18.58 16.14 -21.00
N ALA A 26 -17.31 16.39 -20.65
CA ALA A 26 -16.91 17.13 -19.44
C ALA A 26 -16.37 18.55 -19.70
N PHE A 27 -16.34 19.02 -20.96
CA PHE A 27 -15.76 20.32 -21.30
C PHE A 27 -16.82 21.43 -21.34
N PHE A 28 -16.95 22.16 -20.21
CA PHE A 28 -17.00 23.62 -20.09
C PHE A 28 -17.51 23.99 -18.68
N SER A 29 -16.60 24.19 -17.72
CA SER A 29 -16.87 25.00 -16.54
C SER A 29 -15.56 25.60 -16.01
N LYS A 30 -15.45 26.93 -16.09
CA LYS A 30 -14.38 27.69 -15.44
C LYS A 30 -14.60 27.67 -13.93
N SER A 31 -13.50 27.46 -13.19
CA SER A 31 -13.31 27.63 -11.75
C SER A 31 -13.79 26.51 -10.81
N GLY A 32 -12.82 25.91 -10.10
CA GLY A 32 -12.96 25.51 -8.70
C GLY A 32 -13.87 24.33 -8.35
N HIS A 33 -14.24 23.45 -9.29
CA HIS A 33 -15.10 22.31 -8.96
C HIS A 33 -14.32 21.02 -8.65
N LYS A 34 -14.45 20.54 -7.40
CA LYS A 34 -14.08 19.18 -7.01
C LYS A 34 -14.91 18.19 -7.85
N HIS A 35 -14.31 17.59 -8.87
CA HIS A 35 -14.95 16.53 -9.65
C HIS A 35 -15.28 15.35 -8.73
N ARG A 36 -16.57 15.05 -8.58
CA ARG A 36 -17.06 13.87 -7.84
C ARG A 36 -16.64 12.61 -8.60
N ALA A 37 -16.05 11.65 -7.90
CA ALA A 37 -15.80 10.33 -8.45
C ALA A 37 -17.14 9.71 -8.87
N HIS A 38 -17.28 9.32 -10.13
CA HIS A 38 -18.37 8.46 -10.57
C HIS A 38 -18.15 7.08 -9.93
N VAL A 39 -18.93 6.77 -8.90
CA VAL A 39 -19.00 5.45 -8.30
C VAL A 39 -19.84 4.59 -9.26
N LEU A 40 -19.23 3.59 -9.88
CA LEU A 40 -19.97 2.58 -10.65
C LEU A 40 -20.95 1.87 -9.70
N PRO A 41 -22.22 1.66 -10.09
CA PRO A 41 -23.22 1.09 -9.21
C PRO A 41 -23.03 -0.42 -9.00
N ASP A 42 -23.48 -0.85 -7.81
CA ASP A 42 -23.72 -2.17 -7.26
C ASP A 42 -22.56 -3.17 -7.14
N ASN A 43 -22.10 -3.33 -5.89
CA ASN A 43 -21.24 -4.44 -5.47
C ASN A 43 -21.92 -5.78 -5.79
N PHE A 44 -21.29 -6.61 -6.62
CA PHE A 44 -21.78 -7.95 -6.89
C PHE A 44 -21.40 -8.88 -5.73
N THR A 45 -22.38 -9.49 -5.07
CA THR A 45 -22.13 -10.35 -3.90
C THR A 45 -22.67 -11.76 -4.10
N LEU A 46 -21.78 -12.75 -4.12
CA LEU A 46 -22.11 -14.18 -4.11
C LEU A 46 -22.05 -14.71 -2.69
N ARG A 47 -23.11 -15.40 -2.24
CA ARG A 47 -23.17 -16.05 -0.92
C ARG A 47 -23.40 -17.54 -1.08
N LYS A 48 -22.53 -18.35 -0.45
CA LYS A 48 -22.69 -19.81 -0.40
C LYS A 48 -22.38 -20.32 0.99
N LYS A 49 -23.38 -20.89 1.67
CA LYS A 49 -23.27 -21.39 3.05
C LYS A 49 -22.69 -20.33 4.01
N ASN A 50 -21.44 -20.50 4.42
CA ASN A 50 -20.70 -19.68 5.37
C ASN A 50 -19.68 -18.76 4.69
N ALA A 51 -19.62 -18.75 3.36
CA ALA A 51 -18.73 -17.94 2.54
C ALA A 51 -19.51 -16.83 1.83
N THR A 52 -18.91 -15.65 1.75
CA THR A 52 -19.38 -14.50 0.97
C THR A 52 -18.21 -14.00 0.12
N LEU A 53 -18.45 -13.81 -1.17
CA LEU A 53 -17.53 -13.19 -2.11
C LEU A 53 -18.19 -11.91 -2.64
N THR A 54 -17.50 -10.78 -2.50
CA THR A 54 -17.98 -9.48 -2.98
C THR A 54 -16.99 -8.92 -3.99
N LEU A 55 -17.46 -8.68 -5.21
CA LEU A 55 -16.72 -8.01 -6.28
C LEU A 55 -17.22 -6.57 -6.40
N HIS A 56 -16.31 -5.62 -6.53
CA HIS A 56 -16.65 -4.22 -6.76
C HIS A 56 -15.57 -3.51 -7.57
N GLY A 57 -15.98 -2.45 -8.28
CA GLY A 57 -15.09 -1.65 -9.10
C GLY A 57 -15.17 -0.17 -8.71
N LYS A 58 -14.04 0.53 -8.81
CA LYS A 58 -13.98 1.98 -8.65
C LYS A 58 -13.18 2.57 -9.79
N ALA A 59 -13.84 3.42 -10.59
CA ALA A 59 -13.16 4.24 -11.58
C ALA A 59 -13.05 5.67 -11.06
N LYS A 60 -11.92 6.32 -11.29
CA LYS A 60 -11.69 7.72 -10.94
C LYS A 60 -10.91 8.38 -12.06
N THR A 61 -11.44 9.46 -12.61
CA THR A 61 -10.73 10.33 -13.55
C THR A 61 -10.48 11.67 -12.85
N GLU A 62 -9.25 12.14 -12.89
CA GLU A 62 -8.79 13.39 -12.27
C GLU A 62 -8.13 14.26 -13.34
N TYR A 63 -8.48 15.54 -13.36
CA TYR A 63 -7.72 16.54 -14.11
C TYR A 63 -6.70 17.17 -13.17
N ALA A 64 -5.44 17.17 -13.58
CA ALA A 64 -4.35 17.83 -12.88
C ALA A 64 -3.86 19.00 -13.73
N ASP A 65 -3.75 20.15 -13.08
CA ASP A 65 -3.22 21.38 -13.65
C ASP A 65 -2.26 21.97 -12.62
N SER A 66 -0.99 22.08 -12.99
CA SER A 66 0.08 22.48 -12.07
C SER A 66 0.91 23.58 -12.70
N HIS A 67 1.01 24.71 -11.99
CA HIS A 67 1.81 25.86 -12.39
C HIS A 67 3.06 25.97 -11.52
N TYR A 68 4.20 26.01 -12.19
CA TYR A 68 5.54 26.17 -11.62
C TYR A 68 5.92 25.14 -10.53
N PRO A 69 5.59 23.84 -10.64
CA PRO A 69 5.74 22.92 -9.51
C PRO A 69 7.17 22.41 -9.31
N VAL A 70 8.10 22.59 -10.26
CA VAL A 70 9.50 22.16 -10.14
C VAL A 70 10.40 23.35 -9.81
N PHE A 71 10.33 24.43 -10.59
CA PHE A 71 11.19 25.59 -10.42
C PHE A 71 10.60 26.65 -9.48
N LEU A 72 9.32 26.53 -9.12
CA LEU A 72 8.60 27.52 -8.30
C LEU A 72 8.73 28.95 -8.85
N ASN A 73 8.89 29.07 -10.17
CA ASN A 73 9.21 30.30 -10.85
C ASN A 73 8.37 30.48 -12.11
N LYS A 74 7.58 31.56 -12.12
CA LYS A 74 6.67 31.93 -13.22
C LYS A 74 7.36 32.29 -14.54
N ASN A 75 8.65 32.61 -14.49
CA ASN A 75 9.40 33.04 -15.67
C ASN A 75 9.95 31.85 -16.47
N TYR A 76 9.80 30.62 -15.98
CA TYR A 76 10.16 29.41 -16.70
C TYR A 76 8.88 28.67 -17.13
N PRO A 77 8.87 28.06 -18.34
CA PRO A 77 7.75 27.25 -18.81
C PRO A 77 7.74 25.92 -18.06
N ASP A 78 7.20 25.97 -16.84
CA ASP A 78 7.13 24.88 -15.88
C ASP A 78 5.67 24.61 -15.52
N GLU A 79 4.86 24.29 -16.53
CA GLU A 79 3.44 24.02 -16.36
C GLU A 79 3.12 22.66 -16.97
N TYR A 80 2.32 21.84 -16.28
CA TYR A 80 1.86 20.56 -16.81
C TYR A 80 0.37 20.40 -16.56
N ASN A 81 -0.31 19.93 -17.60
CA ASN A 81 -1.70 19.54 -17.53
C ASN A 81 -1.88 18.11 -18.04
N TYR A 82 -2.67 17.32 -17.33
CA TYR A 82 -2.96 15.95 -17.74
C TYR A 82 -4.24 15.43 -17.09
N PHE A 83 -4.85 14.44 -17.73
CA PHE A 83 -5.87 13.62 -17.09
C PHE A 83 -5.25 12.34 -16.59
N LYS A 84 -5.60 11.95 -15.36
CA LYS A 84 -5.22 10.68 -14.76
C LYS A 84 -6.47 9.86 -14.53
N THR A 85 -6.52 8.67 -15.12
CA THR A 85 -7.58 7.70 -14.90
C THR A 85 -7.03 6.55 -14.06
N THR A 86 -7.73 6.20 -12.99
CA THR A 86 -7.44 5.05 -12.12
C THR A 86 -8.66 4.14 -12.08
N LEU A 87 -8.46 2.86 -12.34
CA LEU A 87 -9.46 1.81 -12.24
C LEU A 87 -8.99 0.76 -11.22
N ASP A 88 -9.78 0.57 -10.17
CA ASP A 88 -9.58 -0.47 -9.16
C ASP A 88 -10.67 -1.53 -9.29
N LEU A 89 -10.27 -2.79 -9.44
CA LEU A 89 -11.15 -3.95 -9.40
C LEU A 89 -10.82 -4.76 -8.16
N SER A 90 -11.79 -4.91 -7.27
CA SER A 90 -11.59 -5.45 -5.93
C SER A 90 -12.45 -6.68 -5.69
N SER A 91 -11.84 -7.72 -5.13
CA SER A 91 -12.47 -8.98 -4.76
C SER A 91 -12.24 -9.22 -3.26
N ASN A 92 -13.32 -9.32 -2.49
CA ASN A 92 -13.29 -9.56 -1.06
C ASN A 92 -13.98 -10.88 -0.73
N PHE A 93 -13.26 -11.77 -0.04
CA PHE A 93 -13.79 -13.04 0.44
C PHE A 93 -13.90 -13.00 1.97
N ALA A 94 -15.02 -13.48 2.51
CA ALA A 94 -15.24 -13.61 3.94
C ALA A 94 -15.86 -14.98 4.25
N TRP A 95 -15.35 -15.66 5.28
CA TRP A 95 -15.86 -16.95 5.72
C TRP A 95 -16.01 -17.04 7.25
N GLY A 96 -17.01 -17.81 7.69
CA GLY A 96 -17.15 -18.22 9.09
C GLY A 96 -18.24 -17.49 9.89
N ARG A 97 -18.82 -16.41 9.36
CA ARG A 97 -19.81 -15.58 10.07
C ARG A 97 -20.99 -16.35 10.65
N LYS A 98 -21.56 -17.30 9.91
CA LYS A 98 -22.67 -18.14 10.40
C LYS A 98 -22.27 -19.15 11.48
N LYS A 99 -21.02 -19.63 11.46
CA LYS A 99 -20.53 -20.64 12.42
C LYS A 99 -20.07 -19.99 13.72
N PHE A 100 -19.36 -18.87 13.63
CA PHE A 100 -18.69 -18.25 14.77
C PHE A 100 -19.30 -16.92 15.22
N GLY A 101 -20.25 -16.36 14.46
CA GLY A 101 -20.80 -15.01 14.69
C GLY A 101 -19.89 -13.88 14.17
N TYR A 102 -18.75 -14.20 13.57
CA TYR A 102 -17.78 -13.27 13.00
C TYR A 102 -17.04 -13.90 11.81
N ASN A 103 -16.39 -13.08 10.98
CA ASN A 103 -15.57 -13.58 9.89
C ASN A 103 -14.30 -14.20 10.49
N ALA A 104 -14.16 -15.52 10.36
CA ALA A 104 -12.99 -16.26 10.82
C ALA A 104 -11.82 -16.16 9.84
N VAL A 105 -12.14 -15.97 8.56
CA VAL A 105 -11.18 -15.75 7.48
C VAL A 105 -11.71 -14.63 6.59
N ASP A 106 -10.88 -13.65 6.30
CA ASP A 106 -11.11 -12.60 5.31
C ASP A 106 -9.93 -12.58 4.34
N ALA A 107 -10.18 -12.38 3.06
CA ALA A 107 -9.14 -12.16 2.06
C ALA A 107 -9.56 -11.04 1.10
N SER A 108 -8.59 -10.31 0.57
CA SER A 108 -8.84 -9.27 -0.41
C SER A 108 -7.80 -9.31 -1.52
N LEU A 109 -8.23 -9.03 -2.74
CA LEU A 109 -7.40 -8.82 -3.92
C LEU A 109 -7.90 -7.56 -4.63
N VAL A 110 -7.01 -6.61 -4.85
CA VAL A 110 -7.29 -5.37 -5.59
C VAL A 110 -6.33 -5.29 -6.77
N LEU A 111 -6.88 -5.37 -7.97
CA LEU A 111 -6.17 -5.10 -9.22
C LEU A 111 -6.35 -3.62 -9.56
N ARG A 112 -5.27 -2.96 -9.95
CA ARG A 112 -5.28 -1.56 -10.34
C ARG A 112 -4.73 -1.37 -11.73
N HIS A 113 -5.35 -0.44 -12.44
CA HIS A 113 -4.90 0.10 -13.70
C HIS A 113 -4.83 1.63 -13.58
N LYS A 114 -3.75 2.25 -14.06
CA LYS A 114 -3.68 3.70 -14.24
C LYS A 114 -3.27 4.07 -15.66
N SER A 115 -3.85 5.15 -16.15
CA SER A 115 -3.47 5.79 -17.41
C SER A 115 -3.38 7.31 -17.26
N TYR A 116 -2.43 7.90 -17.97
CA TYR A 116 -2.22 9.35 -18.06
C TYR A 116 -2.50 9.79 -19.50
N TRP A 117 -3.24 10.87 -19.67
CA TRP A 117 -3.66 11.42 -20.96
C TRP A 117 -3.17 12.87 -21.03
N GLY A 118 -2.49 13.23 -22.12
CA GLY A 118 -1.92 14.57 -22.30
C GLY A 118 -0.47 14.73 -21.81
N GLU A 119 0.10 13.74 -21.12
CA GLU A 119 1.50 13.74 -20.69
C GLU A 119 2.27 12.62 -21.41
N ALA A 120 3.05 12.98 -22.43
CA ALA A 120 3.93 12.03 -23.11
C ALA A 120 5.11 11.67 -22.18
N GLY A 121 5.41 10.39 -22.03
CA GLY A 121 6.57 9.90 -21.27
C GLY A 121 6.33 9.56 -19.80
N ARG A 122 5.16 9.87 -19.22
CA ARG A 122 4.84 9.50 -17.81
C ARG A 122 4.29 8.08 -17.67
N THR A 123 4.80 7.17 -18.48
CA THR A 123 4.31 5.80 -18.60
C THR A 123 5.33 4.85 -17.97
N ASN A 124 4.83 3.82 -17.27
CA ASN A 124 5.59 2.92 -16.39
C ASN A 124 7.07 2.73 -16.81
N ILE A 125 7.98 3.28 -16.01
CA ILE A 125 9.43 3.13 -16.20
C ILE A 125 9.87 2.01 -15.27
N THR A 126 10.56 1.01 -15.82
CA THR A 126 11.22 -0.02 -15.02
C THR A 126 12.44 0.58 -14.33
N ASP A 127 12.78 0.06 -13.15
CA ASP A 127 14.02 0.48 -12.49
C ASP A 127 15.23 0.24 -13.39
N GLU A 128 16.17 1.19 -13.42
CA GLU A 128 17.46 0.99 -14.09
C GLU A 128 18.18 -0.20 -13.48
N ASN A 129 18.50 -1.21 -14.29
CA ASN A 129 19.32 -2.34 -13.89
C ASN A 129 20.43 -2.58 -14.92
N GLN A 130 21.58 -3.03 -14.44
CA GLN A 130 22.65 -3.53 -15.29
C GLN A 130 22.29 -4.95 -15.74
N THR A 131 22.39 -5.24 -17.03
CA THR A 131 22.24 -6.60 -17.54
C THR A 131 23.60 -7.25 -17.75
N LYS A 132 23.68 -8.54 -17.44
CA LYS A 132 24.87 -9.34 -17.66
C LYS A 132 24.76 -10.06 -19.01
N VAL A 133 25.68 -9.79 -19.93
CA VAL A 133 25.79 -10.50 -21.22
C VAL A 133 27.17 -11.14 -21.29
N CYS A 134 27.22 -12.47 -21.32
CA CYS A 134 28.47 -13.25 -21.38
C CYS A 134 29.52 -12.77 -20.37
N ASP A 135 29.13 -12.69 -19.09
CA ASP A 135 29.97 -12.22 -17.98
C ASP A 135 30.39 -10.76 -17.95
N SER A 136 30.03 -9.98 -18.97
CA SER A 136 30.22 -8.53 -18.95
C SER A 136 28.98 -7.81 -18.41
N LEU A 137 29.20 -6.89 -17.46
CA LEU A 137 28.16 -5.99 -16.97
C LEU A 137 27.94 -4.88 -18.00
N MET A 138 26.76 -4.84 -18.60
CA MET A 138 26.37 -3.76 -19.49
C MET A 138 25.94 -2.52 -18.70
N LYS A 139 25.97 -1.36 -19.35
CA LYS A 139 25.46 -0.10 -18.77
C LYS A 139 24.00 -0.31 -18.32
N ALA A 140 23.66 0.28 -17.17
CA ALA A 140 22.29 0.24 -16.66
C ALA A 140 21.35 0.82 -17.72
N HIS A 141 20.23 0.13 -17.95
CA HIS A 141 19.16 0.64 -18.78
C HIS A 141 17.82 0.41 -18.09
N SER A 142 16.87 1.28 -18.42
CA SER A 142 15.47 1.15 -18.05
C SER A 142 14.65 1.02 -19.33
N HIS A 143 13.57 0.23 -19.25
CA HIS A 143 12.52 0.22 -20.25
C HIS A 143 11.39 1.13 -19.80
N GLU A 144 10.90 1.93 -20.74
CA GLU A 144 9.65 2.66 -20.59
C GLU A 144 8.56 1.89 -21.34
N SER A 145 7.46 1.58 -20.65
CA SER A 145 6.28 1.03 -21.29
C SER A 145 5.25 2.12 -21.43
N SER A 146 5.02 2.58 -22.67
CA SER A 146 3.91 3.47 -23.02
C SER A 146 2.53 2.84 -22.84
N LYS A 147 2.48 1.52 -22.68
CA LYS A 147 1.24 0.78 -22.49
C LYS A 147 0.84 0.78 -21.02
N PRO A 148 -0.45 1.05 -20.72
CA PRO A 148 -0.91 1.03 -19.35
C PRO A 148 -0.96 -0.42 -18.85
N VAL A 149 -0.32 -0.67 -17.72
CA VAL A 149 -0.17 -2.00 -17.10
C VAL A 149 -1.24 -2.18 -16.03
N VAL A 150 -1.70 -3.41 -15.83
CA VAL A 150 -2.53 -3.79 -14.68
C VAL A 150 -1.62 -4.44 -13.65
N TRP A 151 -1.69 -4.02 -12.38
CA TRP A 151 -0.90 -4.60 -11.29
C TRP A 151 -1.74 -4.90 -10.06
N ILE A 152 -1.18 -5.70 -9.15
CA ILE A 152 -1.78 -5.99 -7.85
C ILE A 152 -1.46 -4.83 -6.91
N LYS A 153 -2.48 -4.13 -6.44
CA LYS A 153 -2.37 -3.01 -5.49
C LYS A 153 -2.44 -3.50 -4.04
N GLU A 154 -3.35 -4.42 -3.76
CA GLU A 154 -3.55 -5.05 -2.45
C GLU A 154 -3.84 -6.54 -2.65
N ALA A 155 -3.26 -7.39 -1.81
CA ALA A 155 -3.50 -8.82 -1.80
C ALA A 155 -3.15 -9.37 -0.41
N TRP A 156 -4.16 -9.66 0.41
CA TRP A 156 -3.95 -10.06 1.80
C TRP A 156 -4.94 -11.12 2.27
N LEU A 157 -4.53 -11.87 3.28
CA LEU A 157 -5.32 -12.85 4.02
C LEU A 157 -5.31 -12.46 5.50
N SER A 158 -6.45 -12.57 6.16
CA SER A 158 -6.65 -12.30 7.57
C SER A 158 -7.41 -13.45 8.20
N THR A 159 -6.98 -13.89 9.38
CA THR A 159 -7.67 -14.94 10.13
C THR A 159 -7.77 -14.61 11.60
N THR A 160 -8.92 -14.92 12.20
CA THR A 160 -9.13 -14.79 13.63
C THR A 160 -8.67 -16.06 14.34
N LEU A 161 -7.67 -15.94 15.20
CA LEU A 161 -7.07 -17.06 15.94
C LEU A 161 -8.08 -17.79 16.82
N ASN A 162 -9.10 -17.10 17.31
CA ASN A 162 -10.20 -17.68 18.06
C ASN A 162 -10.90 -18.83 17.32
N ALA A 163 -11.03 -18.72 15.98
CA ALA A 163 -11.68 -19.74 15.18
C ALA A 163 -10.83 -21.02 15.04
N TRP A 164 -9.51 -20.93 15.22
CA TRP A 164 -8.60 -22.06 15.13
C TRP A 164 -8.67 -22.93 16.39
N GLY A 165 -8.85 -22.30 17.55
CA GLY A 165 -9.01 -22.99 18.84
C GLY A 165 -10.45 -23.21 19.29
N ASP A 166 -11.44 -22.92 18.43
CA ASP A 166 -12.88 -22.86 18.79
C ASP A 166 -13.17 -22.03 20.07
N LEU A 167 -12.35 -21.00 20.30
CA LEU A 167 -12.44 -20.15 21.48
C LEU A 167 -13.60 -19.16 21.31
N ARG A 168 -14.65 -19.33 22.12
CA ARG A 168 -15.82 -18.45 22.14
C ARG A 168 -15.64 -17.20 23.00
N THR A 169 -14.40 -16.73 23.14
CA THR A 169 -14.12 -15.50 23.90
C THR A 169 -14.63 -14.28 23.15
N LYS A 170 -15.09 -13.27 23.90
CA LYS A 170 -15.54 -11.99 23.33
C LYS A 170 -14.36 -11.21 22.72
N ASN A 171 -13.18 -11.35 23.30
CA ASN A 171 -11.94 -10.76 22.83
C ASN A 171 -11.40 -11.56 21.64
N LYS A 172 -11.23 -10.88 20.51
CA LYS A 172 -10.78 -11.49 19.26
C LYS A 172 -9.33 -11.12 18.98
N GLN A 173 -8.59 -12.09 18.48
CA GLN A 173 -7.20 -11.95 18.06
C GLN A 173 -7.09 -12.31 16.59
N THR A 174 -6.44 -11.48 15.80
CA THR A 174 -6.40 -11.58 14.34
C THR A 174 -4.97 -11.44 13.84
N ILE A 175 -4.59 -12.30 12.90
CA ILE A 175 -3.36 -12.14 12.12
C ILE A 175 -3.76 -11.86 10.69
N LYS A 176 -3.23 -10.78 10.11
CA LYS A 176 -3.33 -10.44 8.69
C LYS A 176 -1.94 -10.43 8.07
N ALA A 177 -1.80 -11.02 6.89
CA ALA A 177 -0.55 -11.05 6.14
C ALA A 177 -0.79 -10.82 4.65
N GLY A 178 0.16 -10.15 3.98
CA GLY A 178 0.13 -9.87 2.54
C GLY A 178 0.41 -8.40 2.23
N PHE A 179 -0.05 -7.94 1.07
CA PHE A 179 0.07 -6.55 0.62
C PHE A 179 -1.17 -5.76 1.04
N PHE A 180 -1.04 -4.90 2.04
CA PHE A 180 -2.15 -4.07 2.52
C PHE A 180 -1.67 -2.72 3.10
N PRO A 181 -2.49 -1.67 3.00
CA PRO A 181 -2.17 -0.39 3.59
C PRO A 181 -2.27 -0.48 5.12
N PHE A 182 -1.31 0.15 5.81
CA PHE A 182 -1.33 0.27 7.27
C PHE A 182 -0.98 1.70 7.66
N LYS A 183 -1.77 2.28 8.57
CA LYS A 183 -1.68 3.68 9.00
C LYS A 183 -1.48 3.78 10.49
N ILE A 184 -0.69 4.77 10.90
CA ILE A 184 -0.46 5.08 12.32
C ILE A 184 -0.88 6.50 12.67
N GLY A 185 -1.55 6.65 13.81
CA GLY A 185 -2.00 7.92 14.40
C GLY A 185 -3.14 8.55 13.61
N ARG A 186 -2.82 9.08 12.42
CA ARG A 186 -3.76 9.58 11.39
C ARG A 186 -3.16 9.50 9.97
N GLY A 187 -2.04 8.81 9.80
CA GLY A 187 -1.23 8.90 8.59
C GLY A 187 -0.03 9.84 8.69
N ILE A 188 0.18 10.49 9.84
CA ILE A 188 1.28 11.45 10.06
C ILE A 188 2.62 10.73 10.16
N SER A 189 2.70 9.73 11.04
CA SER A 189 3.91 8.95 11.25
C SER A 189 4.06 7.86 10.19
N LEU A 190 2.94 7.38 9.65
CA LEU A 190 2.91 6.32 8.64
C LEU A 190 1.59 6.36 7.86
N GLY A 191 1.67 6.69 6.56
CA GLY A 191 0.52 6.83 5.67
C GLY A 191 0.04 5.53 5.01
N ASP A 192 -1.14 5.56 4.38
CA ASP A 192 -1.77 4.39 3.72
C ASP A 192 -0.95 3.84 2.55
N SER A 193 -0.22 4.72 1.88
CA SER A 193 0.59 4.40 0.73
C SER A 193 1.97 4.90 1.08
N TYR A 194 2.90 3.96 1.27
CA TYR A 194 4.28 4.25 1.64
C TYR A 194 5.00 4.74 0.39
N GLY A 195 4.58 5.91 -0.10
CA GLY A 195 5.01 6.56 -1.32
C GLY A 195 5.06 8.06 -1.10
N THR A 196 5.80 8.51 -0.07
CA THR A 196 6.20 9.91 0.08
C THR A 196 7.68 10.08 -0.26
N ALA A 197 8.11 9.50 -1.39
CA ALA A 197 9.42 9.83 -1.94
C ALA A 197 9.40 11.24 -2.51
N TYR A 198 9.79 12.19 -1.68
CA TYR A 198 10.57 13.32 -2.17
C TYR A 198 12.04 12.94 -2.01
N LYS A 199 12.82 12.99 -3.11
CA LYS A 199 14.24 12.61 -3.17
C LYS A 199 15.12 13.25 -2.08
N PHE A 200 14.64 14.29 -1.40
CA PHE A 200 15.36 15.07 -0.41
C PHE A 200 14.96 14.82 1.06
N LEU A 201 13.94 14.00 1.37
CA LEU A 201 13.36 13.88 2.72
C LEU A 201 13.68 12.58 3.48
N ALA A 202 14.72 11.84 3.08
CA ALA A 202 15.25 10.64 3.77
C ALA A 202 14.29 9.46 4.02
N ILE A 203 13.00 9.60 3.67
CA ILE A 203 12.03 8.51 3.56
C ILE A 203 11.97 8.15 2.06
N TYR A 204 13.00 7.48 1.57
CA TYR A 204 13.00 6.97 0.21
C TYR A 204 12.15 5.70 0.17
N SER A 205 10.93 5.82 -0.34
CA SER A 205 10.18 4.66 -0.80
C SER A 205 9.86 4.87 -2.27
N LYS A 206 10.26 3.92 -3.12
CA LYS A 206 9.92 3.93 -4.55
C LYS A 206 8.44 4.32 -4.71
N ASN A 207 8.13 5.23 -5.62
CA ASN A 207 6.78 5.76 -5.84
C ASN A 207 5.89 4.66 -6.43
N ASN A 208 5.52 3.75 -5.56
CA ASN A 208 4.96 2.48 -5.91
C ASN A 208 3.54 2.48 -5.40
N ASP A 209 2.63 2.43 -6.35
CA ASP A 209 1.20 2.45 -6.08
C ASP A 209 0.68 1.06 -5.67
N PHE A 210 1.54 0.27 -5.02
CA PHE A 210 1.24 -1.00 -4.39
C PHE A 210 1.41 -0.87 -2.88
N SER A 211 0.64 -1.66 -2.14
CA SER A 211 0.78 -1.70 -0.68
C SER A 211 2.01 -2.51 -0.29
N PRO A 212 2.72 -2.14 0.78
CA PRO A 212 3.87 -2.92 1.24
C PRO A 212 3.42 -4.32 1.70
N ALA A 213 4.33 -5.28 1.58
CA ALA A 213 4.14 -6.57 2.20
C ALA A 213 4.27 -6.42 3.73
N GLY A 214 3.35 -7.00 4.49
CA GLY A 214 3.41 -6.92 5.94
C GLY A 214 2.65 -8.02 6.66
N ILE A 215 2.83 -8.02 7.97
CA ILE A 215 2.11 -8.85 8.93
C ILE A 215 1.56 -7.92 10.00
N LEU A 216 0.27 -8.04 10.27
CA LEU A 216 -0.44 -7.29 11.29
C LEU A 216 -1.04 -8.27 12.29
N PHE A 217 -0.69 -8.09 13.56
CA PHE A 217 -1.30 -8.76 14.68
C PHE A 217 -2.18 -7.77 15.44
N SER A 218 -3.48 -8.01 15.45
CA SER A 218 -4.46 -7.10 16.03
C SER A 218 -5.36 -7.83 17.01
N GLY A 219 -5.85 -7.13 18.01
CA GLY A 219 -6.92 -7.68 18.81
C GLY A 219 -7.46 -6.80 19.91
N THR A 220 -8.46 -7.34 20.59
CA THR A 220 -9.19 -6.65 21.66
C THR A 220 -8.69 -7.09 23.02
N ILE A 221 -8.19 -6.15 23.82
CA ILE A 221 -7.83 -6.39 25.22
C ILE A 221 -9.07 -6.22 26.10
N LEU A 222 -9.75 -5.08 25.97
CA LEU A 222 -10.97 -4.76 26.71
C LEU A 222 -12.08 -4.43 25.71
N LYS A 223 -13.14 -5.25 25.72
CA LYS A 223 -14.27 -5.11 24.80
C LYS A 223 -14.81 -3.67 24.80
N ASP A 224 -14.97 -3.12 23.60
CA ASP A 224 -15.51 -1.78 23.33
C ASP A 224 -14.68 -0.62 23.92
N ARG A 225 -13.45 -0.87 24.38
CA ARG A 225 -12.61 0.13 25.05
C ARG A 225 -11.14 0.14 24.67
N LEU A 226 -10.54 -1.03 24.46
CA LEU A 226 -9.11 -1.12 24.19
C LEU A 226 -8.80 -2.22 23.19
N ASP A 227 -8.35 -1.81 22.01
CA ASP A 227 -7.76 -2.66 20.99
C ASP A 227 -6.28 -2.34 20.80
N TYR A 228 -5.54 -3.23 20.14
CA TYR A 228 -4.14 -3.02 19.78
C TYR A 228 -3.87 -3.52 18.38
N ASP A 229 -2.82 -2.95 17.78
CA ASP A 229 -2.22 -3.38 16.53
C ASP A 229 -0.69 -3.43 16.68
N PHE A 230 -0.08 -4.55 16.29
CA PHE A 230 1.36 -4.68 16.06
C PHE A 230 1.59 -5.01 14.60
N TYR A 231 2.35 -4.17 13.91
CA TYR A 231 2.60 -4.27 12.50
C TYR A 231 4.09 -4.42 12.22
N TYR A 232 4.40 -5.33 11.30
CA TYR A 232 5.68 -5.46 10.64
C TYR A 232 5.47 -5.30 9.14
N GLY A 233 6.24 -4.42 8.50
CA GLY A 233 6.19 -4.16 7.07
C GLY A 233 7.56 -4.21 6.43
N LEU A 234 7.64 -4.82 5.24
CA LEU A 234 8.82 -4.82 4.39
C LEU A 234 8.56 -3.86 3.22
N LEU A 235 9.21 -2.69 3.26
CA LEU A 235 9.03 -1.63 2.26
C LEU A 235 9.89 -1.85 1.03
N GLU A 236 11.12 -2.33 1.23
CA GLU A 236 12.06 -2.64 0.14
C GLU A 236 12.90 -3.84 0.55
N ASN A 237 12.94 -4.87 -0.31
CA ASN A 237 13.79 -6.03 -0.11
C ASN A 237 15.00 -5.94 -1.05
N LYS A 238 16.20 -5.91 -0.47
CA LYS A 238 17.50 -5.82 -1.16
C LYS A 238 18.30 -7.11 -1.08
N SER A 239 17.70 -8.16 -0.54
CA SER A 239 18.36 -9.41 -0.20
C SER A 239 17.72 -10.62 -0.88
N THR A 240 16.93 -10.43 -1.96
CA THR A 240 16.15 -11.52 -2.58
C THR A 240 16.96 -12.46 -3.45
N THR A 241 18.08 -12.00 -4.00
CA THR A 241 18.92 -12.81 -4.91
C THR A 241 20.40 -12.72 -4.54
N VAL A 242 21.17 -13.72 -4.98
CA VAL A 242 22.63 -13.71 -4.89
C VAL A 242 23.18 -12.46 -5.58
N GLU A 243 22.64 -12.08 -6.74
CA GLU A 243 23.08 -10.87 -7.45
C GLU A 243 22.87 -9.59 -6.62
N GLN A 244 21.74 -9.44 -5.93
CA GLN A 244 21.49 -8.26 -5.09
C GLN A 244 22.42 -8.21 -3.87
N THR A 245 22.64 -9.36 -3.23
CA THR A 245 23.52 -9.46 -2.05
C THR A 245 25.01 -9.29 -2.41
N PHE A 246 25.43 -9.78 -3.58
CA PHE A 246 26.77 -9.60 -4.15
C PHE A 246 26.86 -8.35 -5.06
N ASN A 247 25.94 -7.39 -4.98
CA ASN A 247 26.07 -6.17 -5.74
C ASN A 247 27.20 -5.29 -5.15
N HIS A 248 28.11 -4.77 -5.98
CA HIS A 248 29.26 -3.94 -5.60
C HIS A 248 28.85 -2.49 -5.26
N LYS A 249 27.74 -2.27 -4.57
CA LYS A 249 27.22 -0.92 -4.30
C LYS A 249 28.12 -0.11 -3.36
N LYS A 250 28.95 -0.79 -2.55
CA LYS A 250 29.79 -0.17 -1.52
C LYS A 250 31.26 -0.02 -1.94
N ALA A 251 31.58 -0.23 -3.23
CA ALA A 251 32.96 -0.13 -3.73
C ALA A 251 33.60 1.26 -3.49
N ASN A 252 32.78 2.32 -3.41
CA ASN A 252 33.23 3.68 -3.17
C ASN A 252 33.41 4.03 -1.67
N HIS A 253 33.16 3.09 -0.75
CA HIS A 253 33.29 3.34 0.69
C HIS A 253 34.75 3.22 1.14
N ILE A 254 35.35 4.33 1.56
CA ILE A 254 36.70 4.36 2.11
C ILE A 254 36.73 3.61 3.45
N GLY A 255 37.71 2.72 3.63
CA GLY A 255 37.93 1.99 4.89
C GLY A 255 37.12 0.70 5.07
N ARG A 256 36.45 0.23 4.01
CA ARG A 256 35.75 -1.07 3.98
C ARG A 256 36.51 -2.08 3.13
N ASN A 257 36.58 -3.33 3.61
CA ASN A 257 37.21 -4.44 2.88
C ASN A 257 36.21 -5.22 2.00
N ASP A 258 34.90 -5.01 2.20
CA ASP A 258 33.83 -5.70 1.50
C ASP A 258 33.00 -4.73 0.64
N PRO A 259 33.07 -4.80 -0.71
CA PRO A 259 32.31 -3.91 -1.60
C PRO A 259 30.83 -4.35 -1.76
N TRP A 260 30.46 -5.50 -1.20
CA TRP A 260 29.19 -6.18 -1.37
C TRP A 260 28.07 -5.52 -0.54
N SER A 261 26.84 -5.47 -1.07
CA SER A 261 25.66 -5.00 -0.31
C SER A 261 25.48 -5.76 1.01
N GLY A 262 25.58 -7.10 0.95
CA GLY A 262 25.34 -8.01 2.05
C GLY A 262 23.85 -8.34 2.26
N SER A 263 23.57 -9.32 3.12
CA SER A 263 22.20 -9.74 3.48
C SER A 263 21.60 -8.90 4.61
N GLY A 264 20.27 -8.77 4.63
CA GLY A 264 19.53 -8.13 5.73
C GLY A 264 19.65 -6.60 5.72
N ARG A 265 19.85 -6.02 4.53
CA ARG A 265 19.93 -4.56 4.31
C ARG A 265 18.61 -3.97 3.81
N ASP A 266 17.52 -4.62 4.19
CA ASP A 266 16.18 -4.29 3.74
C ASP A 266 15.66 -3.00 4.41
N ASN A 267 14.58 -2.43 3.86
CA ASN A 267 13.85 -1.33 4.46
C ASN A 267 12.62 -1.89 5.18
N GLU A 268 12.65 -1.88 6.50
CA GLU A 268 11.67 -2.52 7.37
C GLU A 268 10.99 -1.49 8.27
N VAL A 269 9.72 -1.73 8.59
CA VAL A 269 8.95 -0.93 9.55
C VAL A 269 8.36 -1.84 10.61
N PHE A 270 8.58 -1.45 11.86
CA PHE A 270 7.94 -2.01 13.03
C PHE A 270 7.02 -0.94 13.62
N ALA A 271 5.82 -1.32 14.01
CA ALA A 271 4.86 -0.39 14.56
C ALA A 271 3.96 -1.05 15.60
N GLY A 272 3.59 -0.28 16.60
CA GLY A 272 2.62 -0.65 17.62
C GLY A 272 1.69 0.51 17.89
N GLN A 273 0.39 0.25 18.01
CA GLN A 273 -0.57 1.25 18.46
C GLN A 273 -1.64 0.62 19.34
N LEU A 274 -2.18 1.42 20.26
CA LEU A 274 -3.37 1.08 21.01
C LEU A 274 -4.51 1.96 20.56
N HIS A 275 -5.72 1.42 20.58
CA HIS A 275 -6.95 2.15 20.31
C HIS A 275 -7.79 2.16 21.58
N TYR A 276 -7.67 3.26 22.32
CA TYR A 276 -8.46 3.47 23.53
C TYR A 276 -9.70 4.30 23.21
N LYS A 277 -10.86 3.81 23.61
CA LYS A 277 -12.15 4.51 23.53
C LYS A 277 -12.85 4.48 24.88
N HIS A 278 -13.39 5.63 25.27
CA HIS A 278 -14.20 5.75 26.47
C HIS A 278 -15.42 6.64 26.23
N ASP A 279 -16.60 6.12 26.55
CA ASP A 279 -17.86 6.84 26.49
C ASP A 279 -18.17 7.41 27.89
N LEU A 280 -18.22 8.75 27.99
CA LEU A 280 -18.56 9.48 29.21
C LEU A 280 -20.07 9.82 29.27
N GLY A 281 -20.89 9.19 28.42
CA GLY A 281 -22.33 9.41 28.32
C GLY A 281 -22.65 10.83 27.86
N LYS A 282 -23.40 11.58 28.67
CA LYS A 282 -23.78 12.98 28.36
C LYS A 282 -22.59 13.93 28.20
N ARG A 283 -21.40 13.52 28.64
CA ARG A 283 -20.16 14.30 28.55
C ARG A 283 -19.35 13.98 27.28
N GLY A 284 -19.87 13.19 26.35
CA GLY A 284 -19.20 12.88 25.08
C GLY A 284 -18.30 11.65 25.12
N ASN A 285 -17.52 11.46 24.07
CA ASN A 285 -16.61 10.34 23.85
C ASN A 285 -15.16 10.82 23.78
N VAL A 286 -14.27 10.05 24.39
CA VAL A 286 -12.82 10.23 24.32
C VAL A 286 -12.21 9.08 23.53
N VAL A 287 -11.34 9.40 22.58
CA VAL A 287 -10.53 8.45 21.84
C VAL A 287 -9.06 8.84 21.99
N ALA A 288 -8.23 7.88 22.41
CA ALA A 288 -6.78 8.06 22.51
C ALA A 288 -6.08 6.92 21.76
N ASN A 289 -5.14 7.27 20.89
CA ASN A 289 -4.39 6.35 20.06
C ASN A 289 -2.88 6.56 20.28
N PRO A 290 -2.29 6.07 21.39
CA PRO A 290 -0.84 6.08 21.54
C PRO A 290 -0.22 5.09 20.56
N TYR A 291 0.93 5.46 20.00
CA TYR A 291 1.64 4.67 19.01
C TYR A 291 3.15 4.82 19.12
N ILE A 292 3.85 3.81 18.61
CA ILE A 292 5.27 3.78 18.37
C ILE A 292 5.52 3.22 16.97
N MET A 293 6.54 3.74 16.29
CA MET A 293 7.00 3.28 14.99
C MET A 293 8.52 3.31 14.98
N TYR A 294 9.12 2.31 14.38
CA TYR A 294 10.54 2.22 14.12
C TYR A 294 10.75 1.77 12.69
N ASN A 295 11.35 2.63 11.87
CA ASN A 295 11.78 2.32 10.52
C ASN A 295 13.29 2.13 10.50
N ARG A 296 13.73 1.06 9.84
CA ARG A 296 15.14 0.73 9.66
C ARG A 296 15.40 0.52 8.18
N ALA A 297 16.24 1.36 7.60
CA ALA A 297 16.63 1.30 6.20
C ALA A 297 18.15 1.42 6.10
N LEU A 298 18.84 0.29 5.99
CA LEU A 298 20.29 0.23 6.18
C LEU A 298 21.12 0.67 4.97
N ASP A 299 20.55 0.56 3.77
CA ASP A 299 21.18 0.98 2.53
C ASP A 299 20.26 2.01 1.88
N GLN A 300 20.54 3.29 2.06
CA GLN A 300 19.86 4.43 1.43
C GLN A 300 20.78 5.12 0.43
N LYS A 301 20.23 6.00 -0.39
CA LYS A 301 20.95 6.76 -1.41
C LYS A 301 20.79 8.25 -1.14
N ILE A 302 21.90 8.94 -0.90
CA ILE A 302 21.97 10.41 -0.90
C ILE A 302 22.55 10.86 -2.23
N GLU A 303 23.75 10.36 -2.57
CA GLU A 303 24.48 10.60 -3.82
C GLU A 303 24.70 9.29 -4.57
N PHE A 304 25.14 8.23 -3.88
CA PHE A 304 25.40 6.91 -4.43
C PHE A 304 24.55 5.83 -3.74
N ASP A 305 24.31 4.72 -4.43
CA ASP A 305 23.56 3.62 -3.83
C ASP A 305 24.29 3.08 -2.57
N ALA A 306 23.56 2.95 -1.46
CA ALA A 306 24.05 2.42 -0.19
C ALA A 306 25.12 3.29 0.53
N ASP A 307 25.17 4.58 0.21
CA ASP A 307 26.07 5.56 0.85
C ASP A 307 25.62 6.01 2.25
N SER A 308 24.41 5.65 2.65
CA SER A 308 23.76 6.14 3.86
C SER A 308 22.91 5.06 4.52
N LYS A 309 22.64 5.25 5.82
CA LYS A 309 21.70 4.46 6.61
C LYS A 309 20.69 5.39 7.28
N SER A 310 19.44 4.96 7.37
CA SER A 310 18.37 5.68 8.06
C SER A 310 17.73 4.78 9.10
N GLU A 311 17.65 5.28 10.33
CA GLU A 311 16.93 4.65 11.43
C GLU A 311 16.05 5.74 12.04
N LEU A 312 14.73 5.59 11.91
CA LEU A 312 13.77 6.59 12.35
C LEU A 312 12.82 5.97 13.37
N GLY A 313 12.87 6.47 14.60
CA GLY A 313 11.92 6.15 15.66
C GLY A 313 10.94 7.29 15.88
N THR A 314 9.65 6.97 15.95
CA THR A 314 8.58 7.93 16.25
C THR A 314 7.68 7.36 17.34
N MET A 315 7.34 8.17 18.32
CA MET A 315 6.28 7.88 19.29
C MET A 315 5.34 9.07 19.39
N GLY A 316 4.07 8.81 19.65
CA GLY A 316 3.08 9.88 19.77
C GLY A 316 1.73 9.38 20.26
N VAL A 317 0.82 10.32 20.46
CA VAL A 317 -0.55 10.04 20.89
C VAL A 317 -1.50 10.87 20.05
N GLY A 318 -2.43 10.21 19.36
CA GLY A 318 -3.60 10.87 18.79
C GLY A 318 -4.68 11.01 19.87
N PHE A 319 -5.23 12.19 20.08
CA PHE A 319 -6.30 12.41 21.05
C PHE A 319 -7.48 13.12 20.39
N GLU A 320 -8.68 12.60 20.60
CA GLU A 320 -9.92 13.16 20.07
C GLU A 320 -11.01 13.15 21.14
N TYR A 321 -11.71 14.27 21.23
CA TYR A 321 -12.91 14.40 22.06
C TYR A 321 -14.07 14.83 21.17
N SER A 322 -15.16 14.07 21.23
CA SER A 322 -16.41 14.39 20.52
C SER A 322 -17.54 14.49 21.53
N ARG A 323 -18.34 15.55 21.44
CA ARG A 323 -19.48 15.81 22.33
C ARG A 323 -20.79 15.49 21.65
#